data_AF-A0A7U1BF43-F1
#
_entry.id   AF-A0A7U1BF43-F1
#
_cell.length_a   1.000
_cell.length_b   1.000
_cell.length_c   1.000
_cell.angle_alpha   90.00
_cell.angle_beta   90.00
_cell.angle_gamma   90.00
#
_symmetry.space_group_name_H-M   'P 1'
#
loop_
_entity.id
_entity.type
_entity.pdbx_description
1 polymer ?
#
loop_
_entity_poly.entity_id
_entity_poly.type
_entity_poly.pdbx_seq_one_letter_code
_entity_poly.pdbx_strand_id
1 'polypeptide(L)'
;IIKIKLLVLTLLFYFISMTYRSWSLLKINCGRVYTSEKTANFVVTKISDISNNLIPIFEEFPLNGVKYLDYLAFKEAINIKLVKVG
;
A
#
# COMPACT_ATOMS: atom_id res chain seq x y z
N ILE A 1 10.15 -13.25 -3.30
CA ILE A 1 9.46 -12.36 -2.33
C ILE A 1 9.81 -10.94 -2.74
N ILE A 2 8.91 -10.27 -3.46
CA ILE A 2 9.16 -8.95 -4.05
C ILE A 2 9.35 -7.98 -2.88
N LYS A 3 10.59 -7.53 -2.65
CA LYS A 3 10.86 -6.35 -1.81
C LYS A 3 10.34 -5.16 -2.60
N ILE A 4 9.03 -4.93 -2.50
CA ILE A 4 8.50 -3.61 -2.77
C ILE A 4 9.07 -2.76 -1.63
N LYS A 5 10.25 -2.17 -1.88
CA LYS A 5 10.74 -1.00 -1.14
C LYS A 5 9.79 0.11 -1.57
N LEU A 6 8.54 -0.06 -1.16
CA LEU A 6 7.43 0.76 -1.59
C LEU A 6 7.84 2.14 -1.13
N LEU A 7 7.68 3.05 -2.06
CA LEU A 7 7.78 4.49 -1.95
C LEU A 7 6.78 5.03 -0.90
N VAL A 8 6.54 4.27 0.18
CA VAL A 8 5.84 4.61 1.40
C VAL A 8 6.46 5.86 1.94
N LEU A 9 7.79 6.08 1.89
CA LEU A 9 8.34 7.34 2.38
C LEU A 9 7.91 8.57 1.55
N THR A 10 7.83 8.49 0.22
CA THR A 10 7.48 9.67 -0.61
C THR A 10 5.98 9.92 -0.64
N LEU A 11 5.17 8.86 -0.68
CA LEU A 11 3.72 8.98 -0.57
C LEU A 11 3.30 9.32 0.86
N LEU A 12 3.97 8.80 1.89
CA LEU A 12 3.78 9.26 3.26
C LEU A 12 4.22 10.69 3.44
N PHE A 13 5.33 11.17 2.87
CA PHE A 13 5.64 12.60 3.01
C PHE A 13 4.57 13.50 2.36
N TYR A 14 4.02 13.10 1.22
CA TYR A 14 2.93 13.85 0.56
C TYR A 14 1.59 13.71 1.31
N PHE A 15 1.28 12.55 1.89
CA PHE A 15 0.06 12.34 2.68
C PHE A 15 0.15 12.91 4.10
N ILE A 16 1.30 12.79 4.77
CA ILE A 16 1.57 13.29 6.12
C ILE A 16 1.52 14.81 6.16
N SER A 17 1.96 15.51 5.08
CA SER A 17 1.76 16.95 4.97
C SER A 17 0.29 17.37 4.88
N MET A 18 -0.62 16.49 4.42
CA MET A 18 -2.05 16.80 4.27
C MET A 18 -2.97 16.15 5.32
N THR A 19 -2.52 15.21 6.16
CA THR A 19 -3.43 14.38 6.98
C THR A 19 -2.95 13.99 8.40
N TYR A 20 -2.12 14.78 9.10
CA TYR A 20 -1.98 14.58 10.57
C TYR A 20 -3.34 14.59 11.31
N ARG A 21 -4.38 15.19 10.71
CA ARG A 21 -5.74 15.24 11.25
C ARG A 21 -6.69 14.12 10.76
N SER A 22 -6.32 13.34 9.74
CA SER A 22 -7.24 12.38 9.08
C SER A 22 -6.76 10.92 9.11
N TRP A 23 -5.50 10.66 9.46
CA TRP A 23 -4.98 9.30 9.59
C TRP A 23 -5.60 8.50 10.74
N SER A 24 -6.10 9.17 11.78
CA SER A 24 -6.89 8.55 12.85
C SER A 24 -8.25 8.03 12.37
N LEU A 25 -8.74 8.52 11.22
CA LEU A 25 -10.03 8.12 10.63
C LEU A 25 -9.89 6.98 9.63
N LEU A 26 -8.72 6.84 8.97
CA LEU A 26 -8.41 5.65 8.17
C LEU A 26 -7.85 4.56 9.09
N LYS A 27 -8.72 3.92 9.88
CA LYS A 27 -8.40 2.66 10.57
C LYS A 27 -8.19 1.56 9.51
N ILE A 28 -7.02 1.56 8.89
CA ILE A 28 -6.55 0.46 8.07
C ILE A 28 -6.29 -0.70 9.03
N ASN A 29 -7.28 -1.60 9.21
CA ASN A 29 -7.15 -2.80 10.05
C ASN A 29 -6.30 -3.88 9.34
N CYS A 30 -5.22 -3.48 8.70
CA CYS A 30 -4.32 -4.37 8.00
C CYS A 30 -2.86 -3.89 8.01
N GLY A 31 -1.96 -4.82 7.70
CA GLY A 31 -0.51 -4.56 7.70
C GLY A 31 0.10 -4.57 9.09
N ARG A 32 1.43 -4.43 9.12
CA ARG A 32 2.26 -4.37 10.34
C ARG A 32 3.30 -3.29 10.18
N VAL A 33 3.62 -2.62 11.28
CA VAL A 33 4.72 -1.65 11.33
C VAL A 33 5.94 -2.34 11.92
N TYR A 34 7.05 -2.23 11.20
CA TYR A 34 8.37 -2.67 11.65
C TYR A 34 9.25 -1.44 11.84
N THR A 35 9.65 -1.19 13.08
CA THR A 35 10.50 -0.05 13.43
C THR A 35 11.95 -0.48 13.59
N SER A 36 12.87 0.34 13.08
CA SER A 36 14.29 0.34 13.42
C SER A 36 14.66 1.70 14.00
N GLU A 37 15.88 1.83 14.53
CA GLU A 37 16.35 3.06 15.19
C GLU A 37 16.13 4.35 14.38
N LYS A 38 16.10 4.27 13.04
CA LYS A 38 15.98 5.44 12.16
C LYS A 38 14.81 5.39 11.18
N THR A 39 14.08 4.28 11.11
CA THR A 39 13.03 4.10 10.10
C THR A 39 11.84 3.30 10.61
N ALA A 40 10.65 3.60 10.11
CA ALA A 40 9.47 2.78 10.29
C ALA A 40 9.01 2.28 8.92
N ASN A 41 8.82 0.98 8.78
CA ASN A 41 8.32 0.34 7.57
C ASN A 41 6.92 -0.20 7.83
N PHE A 42 5.93 0.32 7.10
CA PHE A 42 4.60 -0.28 7.07
C PHE A 42 4.53 -1.33 5.96
N VAL A 43 4.14 -2.55 6.32
CA VAL A 43 4.20 -3.71 5.42
C VAL A 43 2.87 -4.47 5.47
N VAL A 44 2.22 -4.60 4.31
CA VAL A 44 1.02 -5.43 4.12
C VAL A 44 1.41 -6.66 3.30
N THR A 45 1.19 -7.85 3.86
CA THR A 45 1.60 -9.12 3.22
C THR A 45 0.45 -10.08 2.96
N LYS A 46 -0.65 -9.96 3.70
CA LYS A 46 -1.83 -10.80 3.52
C LYS A 46 -2.53 -10.42 2.21
N ILE A 47 -2.75 -11.40 1.34
CA ILE A 47 -3.42 -11.16 0.05
C ILE A 47 -4.82 -10.59 0.25
N SER A 48 -5.58 -11.06 1.26
CA SER A 48 -6.91 -10.53 1.61
C SER A 48 -6.87 -9.04 1.95
N ASP A 49 -5.84 -8.61 2.67
CA ASP A 49 -5.70 -7.22 3.10
C ASP A 49 -5.30 -6.33 1.91
N ILE A 50 -4.46 -6.87 1.03
CA ILE A 50 -4.07 -6.20 -0.20
C ILE A 50 -5.29 -6.02 -1.12
N SER A 51 -6.07 -7.08 -1.34
CA SER A 51 -7.23 -7.03 -2.23
C SER A 51 -8.36 -6.16 -1.69
N ASN A 52 -8.65 -6.26 -0.39
CA ASN A 52 -9.84 -5.65 0.19
C ASN A 52 -9.62 -4.23 0.68
N ASN A 53 -8.36 -3.84 0.98
CA ASN A 53 -8.05 -2.53 1.53
C ASN A 53 -7.09 -1.76 0.62
N LEU A 54 -5.95 -2.36 0.26
CA LEU A 54 -4.87 -1.63 -0.43
C LEU A 54 -5.23 -1.29 -1.90
N ILE A 55 -5.81 -2.23 -2.65
CA ILE A 55 -6.24 -1.99 -4.03
C ILE A 55 -7.29 -0.88 -4.09
N PRO A 56 -8.39 -0.90 -3.30
CA PRO A 56 -9.38 0.17 -3.28
C PRO A 56 -8.80 1.55 -2.99
N ILE A 57 -7.84 1.67 -2.06
CA ILE A 57 -7.18 2.94 -1.76
C ILE A 57 -6.46 3.50 -2.99
N PHE A 58 -5.76 2.65 -3.75
CA PHE A 58 -5.06 3.11 -4.97
C PHE A 58 -5.99 3.33 -6.17
N GLU A 59 -7.21 2.79 -6.16
CA GLU A 59 -8.24 3.13 -7.14
C GLU A 59 -8.90 4.47 -6.81
N GLU A 60 -9.18 4.74 -5.53
CA GLU A 60 -9.75 6.01 -5.06
C GLU A 60 -8.73 7.16 -5.14
N PHE A 61 -7.46 6.86 -4.85
CA PHE A 61 -6.34 7.80 -4.89
C PHE A 61 -5.23 7.27 -5.83
N PRO A 62 -5.42 7.41 -7.16
CA PRO A 62 -4.46 6.93 -8.14
C PRO A 62 -3.08 7.54 -7.96
N LEU A 63 -2.06 6.71 -8.16
CA LEU A 63 -0.68 7.19 -8.23
C LEU A 63 -0.48 8.00 -9.51
N ASN A 64 0.25 9.11 -9.42
CA ASN A 64 0.57 9.92 -10.60
C ASN A 64 1.85 9.43 -11.30
N GLY A 65 1.87 9.56 -12.63
CA GLY A 65 3.06 9.29 -13.46
C GLY A 65 3.44 7.81 -13.53
N VAL A 66 4.75 7.52 -13.68
CA VAL A 66 5.27 6.16 -13.92
C VAL A 66 4.96 5.17 -12.78
N LYS A 67 4.66 5.67 -11.58
CA LYS A 67 4.27 4.84 -10.43
C LYS A 67 2.89 4.21 -10.60
N TYR A 68 2.04 4.80 -11.43
CA TYR A 68 0.76 4.18 -11.80
C TYR A 68 0.98 2.85 -12.55
N LEU A 69 1.99 2.79 -13.41
CA LEU A 69 2.31 1.56 -14.15
C LEU A 69 2.80 0.44 -13.22
N ASP A 70 3.62 0.80 -12.22
CA ASP A 70 4.03 -0.13 -11.15
C ASP A 70 2.81 -0.66 -10.39
N TYR A 71 1.83 0.20 -10.10
CA TYR A 71 0.59 -0.18 -9.45
C TYR A 71 -0.26 -1.13 -10.31
N LEU A 72 -0.44 -0.83 -11.60
CA LEU A 72 -1.20 -1.70 -12.51
C LEU A 72 -0.58 -3.10 -12.60
N ALA A 73 0.75 -3.18 -12.74
CA ALA A 73 1.47 -4.45 -12.74
C ALA A 73 1.30 -5.20 -11.40
N PHE A 74 1.32 -4.48 -10.28
CA PHE A 74 1.07 -5.06 -8.97
C PHE A 74 -0.37 -5.60 -8.82
N LYS A 75 -1.37 -4.82 -9.24
CA LYS A 75 -2.79 -5.21 -9.22
C LYS A 75 -3.01 -6.50 -10.02
N GLU A 76 -2.41 -6.58 -11.21
CA GLU A 76 -2.51 -7.78 -12.05
C GLU A 76 -1.86 -9.01 -11.40
N ALA A 77 -0.69 -8.84 -10.77
CA ALA A 77 -0.06 -9.93 -10.03
C ALA A 77 -0.93 -10.44 -8.87
N ILE A 78 -1.66 -9.55 -8.19
CA ILE A 78 -2.61 -9.93 -7.13
C ILE A 78 -3.82 -10.66 -7.72
N ASN A 79 -4.36 -10.20 -8.86
CA ASN A 79 -5.46 -10.89 -9.55
C ASN A 79 -5.08 -12.32 -9.93
N ILE A 80 -3.91 -12.53 -10.54
CA ILE A 80 -3.40 -13.86 -10.88
C ILE A 80 -3.25 -14.75 -9.63
N LYS A 81 -2.80 -14.17 -8.51
CA LYS A 81 -2.66 -14.90 -7.24
C LYS A 81 -4.01 -15.36 -6.71
N LEU A 82 -5.05 -14.52 -6.80
CA LEU A 82 -6.40 -14.82 -6.34
C LEU A 82 -7.06 -15.92 -7.20
N VAL A 83 -6.93 -15.84 -8.53
CA VAL A 83 -7.48 -16.86 -9.45
C VAL A 83 -6.90 -18.25 -9.17
N LYS A 84 -5.64 -18.35 -8.73
CA LYS A 84 -5.00 -19.62 -8.37
C LYS A 84 -5.38 -20.19 -7.01
N VAL A 85 -6.09 -19.41 -6.18
CA VAL A 85 -6.50 -19.81 -4.82
C VAL A 85 -7.99 -20.19 -4.77
N GLY A 86 -8.74 -19.95 -5.85
CA GLY A 86 -10.12 -20.38 -6.03
C GLY A 86 -10.25 -21.79 -6.58
#